data_AF-A0A972GFS9-F1
#
_entry.id   AF-A0A972GFS9-F1
#
_cell.length_a   1.000
_cell.length_b   1.000
_cell.length_c   1.000
_cell.angle_alpha   90.00
_cell.angle_beta   90.00
_cell.angle_gamma   90.00
#
_symmetry.space_group_name_H-M   'P 1'
#
loop_
_entity.id
_entity.type
_entity.pdbx_description
1 polymer ?
#
loop_
_entity_poly.entity_id
_entity_poly.type
_entity_poly.pdbx_seq_one_letter_code
_entity_poly.pdbx_strand_id
1 'polypeptide(L)'
;MTDKTPDASSSTPLAGASWYKFARLLLPYILTAIIAIVLSITIQMLLFFQMFTPTETVAEVATPIPSPMAAAPIVVATELPLEENIARQELAEVQAQLRRIQTTNYLQSAIAQTADAERLLRDNDLQSVSQTLIAVDDSLALAYSEADESVQSPINELRRELSQMHSDLYVRPEDIDTRLGRLRQSMLSLITE
;
A
#
# COMPACT_ATOMS: atom_id res chain seq x y z
N MET A 1 50.70 -39.64 49.15
CA MET A 1 49.54 -39.98 48.30
C MET A 1 49.22 -38.74 47.49
N THR A 2 49.53 -38.86 46.21
CA THR A 2 49.72 -37.79 45.25
C THR A 2 48.43 -37.28 44.63
N ASP A 3 48.57 -36.03 44.25
CA ASP A 3 47.72 -35.05 43.63
C ASP A 3 46.88 -35.48 42.41
N LYS A 4 46.00 -34.54 42.09
CA LYS A 4 44.87 -34.42 41.19
C LYS A 4 45.19 -34.60 39.70
N THR A 5 44.12 -34.88 38.97
CA THR A 5 43.87 -35.14 37.55
C THR A 5 44.35 -34.06 36.55
N PRO A 6 44.29 -34.32 35.22
CA PRO A 6 45.34 -33.97 34.24
C PRO A 6 45.16 -32.60 33.56
N ASP A 7 46.29 -31.99 33.20
CA ASP A 7 46.35 -30.87 32.27
C ASP A 7 46.17 -31.36 30.82
N ALA A 8 44.96 -31.17 30.29
CA ALA A 8 44.71 -31.14 28.85
C ALA A 8 44.23 -29.73 28.49
N SER A 9 45.17 -28.82 28.22
CA SER A 9 44.88 -27.54 27.57
C SER A 9 45.42 -27.56 26.15
N SER A 10 44.59 -28.04 25.23
CA SER A 10 44.73 -27.82 23.79
C SER A 10 44.37 -26.36 23.49
N SER A 11 45.38 -25.53 23.31
CA SER A 11 45.24 -24.15 22.83
C SER A 11 44.74 -24.14 21.38
N THR A 12 43.50 -23.73 21.18
CA THR A 12 42.88 -23.43 19.88
C THR A 12 43.39 -22.07 19.37
N PRO A 13 43.84 -21.92 18.11
CA PRO A 13 44.20 -20.62 17.59
C PRO A 13 42.95 -19.76 17.33
N LEU A 14 42.89 -18.59 17.95
CA LEU A 14 41.90 -17.54 17.71
C LEU A 14 41.90 -17.12 16.23
N ALA A 15 40.88 -17.58 15.49
CA ALA A 15 40.54 -17.11 14.15
C ALA A 15 39.91 -15.70 14.23
N GLY A 16 40.71 -14.67 14.53
CA GLY A 16 40.24 -13.29 14.74
C GLY A 16 40.75 -12.23 13.76
N ALA A 17 41.62 -12.59 12.81
CA ALA A 17 42.42 -11.60 12.06
C ALA A 17 42.04 -11.40 10.58
N SER A 18 41.09 -12.15 10.01
CA SER A 18 40.77 -12.11 8.56
C SER A 18 39.55 -11.25 8.18
N TRP A 19 38.63 -10.98 9.12
CA TRP A 19 37.40 -10.21 8.87
C TRP A 19 37.65 -8.76 8.42
N TYR A 20 38.65 -8.09 9.01
CA TYR A 20 38.95 -6.68 8.72
C TYR A 20 39.41 -6.44 7.27
N LYS A 21 39.97 -7.46 6.60
CA LYS A 21 40.37 -7.37 5.19
C LYS A 21 39.18 -7.49 4.25
N PHE A 22 38.19 -8.33 4.58
CA PHE A 22 36.93 -8.44 3.83
C PHE A 22 36.05 -7.18 4.00
N ALA A 23 35.97 -6.64 5.21
CA ALA A 23 35.25 -5.39 5.48
C ALA A 23 35.80 -4.20 4.65
N ARG A 24 37.13 -4.15 4.45
CA ARG A 24 37.77 -3.10 3.64
C ARG A 24 37.53 -3.27 2.13
N LEU A 25 37.33 -4.50 1.64
CA LEU A 25 36.97 -4.77 0.25
C LEU A 25 35.50 -4.44 -0.07
N LEU A 26 34.61 -4.58 0.90
CA LEU A 26 33.18 -4.28 0.74
C LEU A 26 32.85 -2.79 0.95
N LEU A 27 33.76 -2.03 1.59
CA LEU A 27 33.63 -0.61 1.86
C LEU A 27 33.19 0.25 0.64
N PRO A 28 33.79 0.12 -0.56
CA PRO A 28 33.35 0.91 -1.71
C PRO A 28 31.94 0.53 -2.21
N TYR A 29 31.56 -0.74 -2.10
CA TYR A 29 30.23 -1.23 -2.53
C TYR A 29 29.12 -0.81 -1.57
N ILE A 30 29.40 -0.77 -0.27
CA ILE A 30 28.47 -0.24 0.72
C ILE A 30 28.27 1.26 0.50
N LEU A 31 29.34 1.99 0.19
CA LEU A 31 29.25 3.43 -0.10
C LEU A 31 28.40 3.70 -1.35
N THR A 32 28.59 2.94 -2.43
CA THR A 32 27.78 3.11 -3.65
C THR A 32 26.33 2.68 -3.44
N ALA A 33 26.08 1.62 -2.67
CA ALA A 33 24.71 1.22 -2.31
C ALA A 33 23.99 2.30 -1.49
N ILE A 34 24.68 2.92 -0.52
CA ILE A 34 24.12 4.03 0.26
C ILE A 34 23.83 5.23 -0.64
N ILE A 35 24.75 5.59 -1.53
CA ILE A 35 24.53 6.69 -2.49
C ILE A 35 23.34 6.41 -3.40
N ALA A 36 23.21 5.18 -3.90
CA ALA A 36 22.08 4.78 -4.75
C ALA A 36 20.75 4.83 -4.00
N ILE A 37 20.72 4.38 -2.73
CA ILE A 37 19.53 4.47 -1.87
C ILE A 37 19.16 5.92 -1.61
N VAL A 38 20.12 6.77 -1.25
CA VAL A 38 19.89 8.20 -1.03
C VAL A 38 19.35 8.84 -2.30
N LEU A 39 19.98 8.61 -3.46
CA LEU A 39 19.55 9.17 -4.74
C LEU A 39 18.13 8.70 -5.13
N SER A 40 17.83 7.41 -4.91
CA SER A 40 16.50 6.84 -5.13
C SER A 40 15.45 7.52 -4.25
N ILE A 41 15.75 7.70 -2.96
CA ILE A 41 14.87 8.41 -2.02
C ILE A 41 14.68 9.86 -2.45
N THR A 42 15.73 10.56 -2.88
CA THR A 42 15.62 11.95 -3.35
C THR A 42 14.72 12.08 -4.57
N ILE A 43 14.84 11.17 -5.54
CA ILE A 43 13.99 11.14 -6.74
C ILE A 43 12.55 10.83 -6.36
N GLN A 44 12.34 9.84 -5.47
CA GLN A 44 11.01 9.48 -4.99
C GLN A 44 10.37 10.67 -4.27
N MET A 45 11.10 11.36 -3.39
CA MET A 45 10.59 12.54 -2.69
C MET A 45 10.24 13.69 -3.64
N LEU A 46 11.05 13.92 -4.69
CA LEU A 46 10.78 14.95 -5.69
C LEU A 46 9.48 14.68 -6.46
N LEU A 47 9.21 13.42 -6.81
CA LEU A 47 7.99 13.03 -7.52
C LEU A 47 6.75 13.10 -6.62
N PHE A 48 6.87 12.72 -5.34
CA PHE A 48 5.75 12.79 -4.39
C PHE A 48 5.39 14.23 -3.99
N PHE A 49 6.35 15.16 -3.91
CA PHE A 49 6.07 16.56 -3.56
C PHE A 49 5.27 17.33 -4.62
N GLN A 50 5.27 16.91 -5.89
CA GLN A 50 4.49 17.59 -6.93
C GLN A 50 2.97 17.34 -6.86
N MET A 51 2.51 16.39 -6.04
CA MET A 51 1.09 16.07 -5.89
C MET A 51 0.34 16.94 -4.86
N PHE A 52 1.04 17.80 -4.12
CA PHE A 52 0.45 18.70 -3.12
C PHE A 52 0.64 20.17 -3.49
N THR A 53 -0.01 20.62 -4.56
CA THR A 53 -0.34 22.04 -4.69
C THR A 53 -1.76 22.23 -4.15
N PRO A 54 -1.94 22.82 -2.95
CA PRO A 54 -3.28 23.21 -2.53
C PRO A 54 -3.73 24.36 -3.43
N THR A 55 -4.63 24.08 -4.36
CA THR A 55 -5.40 25.11 -5.06
C THR A 55 -6.31 25.76 -4.02
N GLU A 56 -5.88 26.89 -3.44
CA GLU A 56 -6.76 27.80 -2.72
C GLU A 56 -7.89 28.23 -3.66
N THR A 57 -9.07 27.65 -3.46
CA THR A 57 -10.29 28.08 -4.12
C THR A 57 -10.89 29.21 -3.27
N VAL A 58 -10.55 30.45 -3.62
CA VAL A 58 -11.32 31.62 -3.17
C VAL A 58 -12.65 31.60 -3.93
N ALA A 59 -13.72 31.15 -3.28
CA ALA A 59 -15.08 31.35 -3.77
C ALA A 59 -15.63 32.66 -3.19
N GLU A 60 -15.58 33.71 -4.00
CA GLU A 60 -16.24 34.99 -3.77
C GLU A 60 -17.76 34.79 -3.72
N VAL A 61 -18.39 35.20 -2.62
CA VAL A 61 -19.85 35.18 -2.45
C VAL A 61 -20.45 36.31 -3.28
N ALA A 62 -20.93 35.98 -4.49
CA ALA A 62 -21.72 36.89 -5.32
C ALA A 62 -23.21 36.83 -4.91
N THR A 63 -23.73 37.98 -4.50
CA THR A 63 -25.16 38.23 -4.20
C THR A 63 -25.98 38.26 -5.50
N PRO A 64 -27.21 37.72 -5.56
CA PRO A 64 -27.98 37.66 -6.80
C PRO A 64 -28.67 39.01 -7.10
N ILE A 65 -28.48 39.53 -8.31
CA ILE A 65 -29.30 40.59 -8.92
C ILE A 65 -30.02 39.99 -10.14
N PRO A 66 -31.34 40.20 -10.31
CA PRO A 66 -32.11 39.53 -11.36
C PRO A 66 -31.89 40.13 -12.75
N SER A 67 -31.75 39.22 -13.73
CA SER A 67 -32.09 39.23 -15.18
C SER A 67 -32.10 40.55 -15.98
N PRO A 68 -31.62 40.52 -17.24
CA PRO A 68 -32.55 40.09 -18.29
C PRO A 68 -31.96 39.10 -19.31
N MET A 69 -32.85 38.22 -19.76
CA MET A 69 -32.83 37.36 -20.94
C MET A 69 -31.80 37.75 -22.03
N ALA A 70 -30.74 36.96 -22.16
CA ALA A 70 -29.78 37.02 -23.26
C ALA A 70 -29.75 35.65 -23.98
N ALA A 71 -29.73 35.73 -25.30
CA ALA A 71 -29.94 34.65 -26.25
C ALA A 71 -29.10 33.38 -25.96
N ALA A 72 -29.72 32.22 -26.20
CA ALA A 72 -29.06 30.93 -26.16
C ALA A 72 -27.81 30.95 -27.08
N PRO A 73 -26.62 30.61 -26.58
CA PRO A 73 -25.46 30.45 -27.43
C PRO A 73 -25.69 29.24 -28.32
N ILE A 74 -25.64 29.46 -29.64
CA ILE A 74 -25.54 28.38 -30.62
C ILE A 74 -24.21 27.68 -30.34
N VAL A 75 -24.28 26.47 -29.79
CA VAL A 75 -23.12 25.59 -29.65
C VAL A 75 -22.78 25.12 -31.06
N VAL A 76 -21.85 25.83 -31.70
CA VAL A 76 -21.16 25.30 -32.88
C VAL A 76 -20.25 24.20 -32.34
N ALA A 77 -20.59 22.95 -32.64
CA ALA A 77 -19.71 21.82 -32.41
C ALA A 77 -18.49 21.99 -33.32
N THR A 78 -17.44 22.61 -32.80
CA THR A 78 -16.11 22.54 -33.41
C THR A 78 -15.63 21.11 -33.22
N GLU A 79 -15.66 20.32 -34.28
CA GLU A 79 -15.05 19.00 -34.31
C GLU A 79 -13.55 19.15 -34.00
N LEU A 80 -13.14 18.69 -32.82
CA LEU A 80 -11.73 18.63 -32.44
C LEU A 80 -10.96 17.82 -33.49
N PRO A 81 -9.74 18.23 -33.87
CA PRO A 81 -8.95 17.48 -34.84
C PRO A 81 -8.78 16.03 -34.36
N LEU A 82 -8.85 15.08 -35.29
CA LEU A 82 -8.81 13.64 -35.00
C LEU A 82 -7.63 13.26 -34.09
N GLU A 83 -6.48 13.91 -34.25
CA GLU A 83 -5.28 13.74 -33.43
C GLU A 83 -5.50 14.10 -31.95
N GLU A 84 -6.26 15.16 -31.66
CA GLU A 84 -6.55 15.57 -30.28
C GLU A 84 -7.52 14.58 -29.60
N ASN A 85 -8.44 14.00 -30.35
CA ASN A 85 -9.34 12.96 -29.83
C ASN A 85 -8.58 11.66 -29.52
N ILE A 86 -7.61 11.27 -30.36
CA ILE A 86 -6.75 10.10 -30.13
C ILE A 86 -5.89 10.32 -28.87
N ALA A 87 -5.25 11.49 -28.74
CA ALA A 87 -4.43 11.79 -27.56
C ALA A 87 -5.25 11.76 -26.24
N ARG A 88 -6.51 12.22 -26.27
CA ARG A 88 -7.42 12.13 -25.11
C ARG A 88 -7.80 10.69 -24.77
N GLN A 89 -7.98 9.83 -25.78
CA GLN A 89 -8.27 8.41 -25.58
C GLN A 89 -7.07 7.68 -24.98
N GLU A 90 -5.87 7.89 -25.50
CA GLU A 90 -4.63 7.30 -24.96
C GLU A 90 -4.40 7.74 -23.50
N LEU A 91 -4.61 9.03 -23.20
CA LEU A 91 -4.51 9.52 -21.82
C LEU A 91 -5.50 8.84 -20.88
N ALA A 92 -6.76 8.69 -21.31
CA ALA A 92 -7.80 8.03 -20.52
C ALA A 92 -7.46 6.55 -20.28
N GLU A 93 -6.89 5.87 -21.28
CA GLU A 93 -6.44 4.49 -21.14
C GLU A 93 -5.28 4.37 -20.13
N VAL A 94 -4.28 5.24 -20.21
CA VAL A 94 -3.16 5.27 -19.26
C VAL A 94 -3.65 5.53 -17.83
N GLN A 95 -4.61 6.43 -17.65
CA GLN A 95 -5.21 6.69 -16.33
C GLN A 95 -5.97 5.46 -15.81
N ALA A 96 -6.73 4.77 -16.67
CA ALA A 96 -7.40 3.54 -16.29
C ALA A 96 -6.40 2.43 -15.87
N GLN A 97 -5.30 2.27 -16.61
CA GLN A 97 -4.24 1.33 -16.25
C GLN A 97 -3.58 1.69 -14.91
N LEU A 98 -3.31 2.97 -14.66
CA LEU A 98 -2.75 3.44 -13.40
C LEU A 98 -3.68 3.10 -12.21
N ARG A 99 -4.98 3.41 -12.33
CA ARG A 99 -5.98 3.08 -11.31
C ARG A 99 -6.06 1.58 -11.04
N ARG A 100 -6.01 0.75 -12.08
CA ARG A 100 -5.99 -0.71 -11.93
C ARG A 100 -4.76 -1.19 -11.15
N ILE A 101 -3.59 -0.64 -11.45
CA ILE A 101 -2.35 -0.97 -10.73
C ILE A 101 -2.44 -0.53 -9.26
N GLN A 102 -2.94 0.68 -8.99
CA GLN A 102 -3.09 1.18 -7.62
C GLN A 102 -4.09 0.33 -6.82
N THR A 103 -5.25 0.03 -7.40
CA THR A 103 -6.24 -0.89 -6.81
C THR A 103 -5.60 -2.22 -6.45
N THR A 104 -4.83 -2.81 -7.37
CA THR A 104 -4.14 -4.08 -7.15
C THR A 104 -3.11 -3.98 -6.01
N ASN A 105 -2.35 -2.89 -5.93
CA ASN A 105 -1.37 -2.66 -4.88
C ASN A 105 -2.03 -2.58 -3.49
N TYR A 106 -3.15 -1.86 -3.39
CA TYR A 106 -3.90 -1.75 -2.16
C TYR A 106 -4.53 -3.08 -1.74
N LEU A 107 -5.05 -3.87 -2.69
CA LEU A 107 -5.53 -5.24 -2.41
C LEU A 107 -4.40 -6.16 -1.93
N GLN A 108 -3.22 -6.09 -2.53
CA GLN A 108 -2.05 -6.86 -2.07
C GLN A 108 -1.62 -6.46 -0.65
N SER A 109 -1.66 -5.17 -0.34
CA SER A 109 -1.38 -4.68 1.02
C SER A 109 -2.39 -5.21 2.04
N ALA A 110 -3.68 -5.18 1.70
CA ALA A 110 -4.74 -5.76 2.53
C ALA A 110 -4.57 -7.27 2.76
N ILE A 111 -4.15 -8.02 1.72
CA ILE A 111 -3.84 -9.45 1.82
C ILE A 111 -2.68 -9.70 2.79
N ALA A 112 -1.58 -8.93 2.68
CA ALA A 112 -0.43 -9.07 3.56
C ALA A 112 -0.80 -8.78 5.02
N GLN A 113 -1.52 -7.69 5.26
CA GLN A 113 -2.01 -7.33 6.60
C GLN A 113 -2.98 -8.37 7.16
N THR A 114 -3.82 -8.99 6.33
CA THR A 114 -4.69 -10.10 6.77
C THR A 114 -3.88 -11.29 7.24
N ALA A 115 -2.79 -11.65 6.55
CA ALA A 115 -1.88 -12.70 6.99
C ALA A 115 -1.16 -12.35 8.30
N ASP A 116 -0.84 -11.07 8.52
CA ASP A 116 -0.32 -10.59 9.80
C ASP A 116 -1.35 -10.73 10.93
N ALA A 117 -2.63 -10.42 10.68
CA ALA A 117 -3.71 -10.62 11.64
C ALA A 117 -3.88 -12.10 12.02
N GLU A 118 -3.81 -13.02 11.06
CA GLU A 118 -3.82 -14.48 11.31
C GLU A 118 -2.63 -14.91 12.20
N ARG A 119 -1.44 -14.31 12.00
CA ARG A 119 -0.29 -14.57 12.86
C ARG A 119 -0.52 -14.06 14.28
N LEU A 120 -1.00 -12.82 14.42
CA LEU A 120 -1.25 -12.20 15.73
C LEU A 120 -2.36 -12.90 16.52
N LEU A 121 -3.37 -13.46 15.84
CA LEU A 121 -4.40 -14.31 16.47
C LEU A 121 -3.79 -15.56 17.09
N ARG A 122 -2.85 -16.21 16.40
CA ARG A 122 -2.13 -17.38 16.93
C ARG A 122 -1.25 -17.05 18.13
N ASP A 123 -0.74 -15.83 18.17
CA ASP A 123 0.01 -15.29 19.30
C ASP A 123 -0.92 -14.79 20.45
N ASN A 124 -2.25 -14.89 20.27
CA ASN A 124 -3.29 -14.43 21.20
C ASN A 124 -3.20 -12.92 21.51
N ASP A 125 -2.66 -12.12 20.58
CA ASP A 125 -2.57 -10.67 20.72
C ASP A 125 -3.78 -10.00 20.05
N LEU A 126 -4.94 -10.08 20.72
CA LEU A 126 -6.21 -9.56 20.20
C LEU A 126 -6.18 -8.03 20.00
N GLN A 127 -5.36 -7.30 20.75
CA GLN A 127 -5.23 -5.85 20.58
C GLN A 127 -4.53 -5.53 19.27
N SER A 128 -3.41 -6.20 18.99
CA SER A 128 -2.70 -6.03 17.71
C SER A 128 -3.55 -6.52 16.54
N VAL A 129 -4.30 -7.62 16.70
CA VAL A 129 -5.27 -8.07 15.67
C VAL A 129 -6.28 -6.97 15.36
N SER A 130 -6.90 -6.37 16.38
CA SER A 130 -7.87 -5.29 16.19
C SER A 130 -7.28 -4.12 15.38
N GLN A 131 -6.05 -3.71 15.68
CA GLN A 131 -5.34 -2.67 14.94
C GLN A 131 -5.04 -3.08 13.50
N THR A 132 -4.63 -4.32 13.28
CA THR A 132 -4.36 -4.84 11.94
C THR A 132 -5.64 -4.93 11.11
N LEU A 133 -6.78 -5.31 11.69
CA LEU A 133 -8.06 -5.31 10.96
C LEU A 133 -8.47 -3.91 10.51
N ILE A 134 -8.18 -2.87 11.30
CA ILE A 134 -8.40 -1.47 10.88
C ILE A 134 -7.50 -1.12 9.69
N ALA A 135 -6.22 -1.50 9.73
CA ALA A 135 -5.30 -1.28 8.61
C ALA A 135 -5.74 -2.00 7.33
N VAL A 136 -6.33 -3.19 7.45
CA VAL A 136 -6.94 -3.91 6.32
C VAL A 136 -8.12 -3.10 5.76
N ASP A 137 -9.00 -2.54 6.60
CA ASP A 137 -10.13 -1.72 6.12
C ASP A 137 -9.65 -0.45 5.41
N ASP A 138 -8.62 0.21 5.95
CA ASP A 138 -8.02 1.39 5.33
C ASP A 138 -7.45 1.06 3.94
N SER A 139 -6.74 -0.07 3.83
CA SER A 139 -6.21 -0.53 2.54
C SER A 139 -7.32 -0.88 1.55
N LEU A 140 -8.41 -1.51 2.02
CA LEU A 140 -9.59 -1.78 1.20
C LEU A 140 -10.34 -0.50 0.81
N ALA A 141 -10.35 0.53 1.66
CA ALA A 141 -10.93 1.82 1.35
C ALA A 141 -10.16 2.55 0.24
N LEU A 142 -8.82 2.48 0.27
CA LEU A 142 -7.96 3.00 -0.80
C LEU A 142 -8.13 2.19 -2.10
N ALA A 143 -8.27 0.86 -1.99
CA ALA A 143 -8.59 0.04 -3.16
C ALA A 143 -9.95 0.44 -3.76
N TYR A 144 -10.95 0.70 -2.92
CA TYR A 144 -12.28 1.11 -3.36
C TYR A 144 -12.28 2.46 -4.09
N SER A 145 -11.48 3.44 -3.63
CA SER A 145 -11.43 4.76 -4.26
C SER A 145 -10.82 4.74 -5.65
N GLU A 146 -9.86 3.85 -5.90
CA GLU A 146 -9.20 3.70 -7.20
C GLU A 146 -9.87 2.66 -8.11
N ALA A 147 -10.69 1.78 -7.56
CA ALA A 147 -11.32 0.69 -8.30
C ALA A 147 -12.34 1.18 -9.33
N ASP A 148 -12.37 0.50 -10.47
CA ASP A 148 -13.47 0.62 -11.43
C ASP A 148 -14.79 0.05 -10.84
N GLU A 149 -15.92 0.51 -11.37
CA GLU A 149 -17.27 0.20 -10.84
C GLU A 149 -17.55 -1.31 -10.70
N SER A 150 -16.98 -2.15 -11.58
CA SER A 150 -17.15 -3.59 -11.55
C SER A 150 -16.56 -4.25 -10.29
N VAL A 151 -15.51 -3.66 -9.71
CA VAL A 151 -14.76 -4.23 -8.58
C VAL A 151 -15.13 -3.56 -7.25
N GLN A 152 -15.73 -2.37 -7.30
CA GLN A 152 -16.17 -1.62 -6.11
C GLN A 152 -17.17 -2.39 -5.23
N SER A 153 -18.16 -3.06 -5.84
CA SER A 153 -19.17 -3.81 -5.07
C SER A 153 -18.55 -4.99 -4.31
N PRO A 154 -17.73 -5.85 -4.93
CA PRO A 154 -16.96 -6.87 -4.21
C PRO A 154 -16.10 -6.32 -3.06
N ILE A 155 -15.37 -5.22 -3.29
CA ILE A 155 -14.52 -4.60 -2.25
C ILE A 155 -15.37 -4.14 -1.06
N ASN A 156 -16.53 -3.53 -1.32
CA ASN A 156 -17.41 -3.07 -0.25
C ASN A 156 -17.97 -4.22 0.60
N GLU A 157 -18.22 -5.39 -0.01
CA GLU A 157 -18.66 -6.56 0.74
C GLU A 157 -17.54 -7.10 1.65
N LEU A 158 -16.29 -7.12 1.18
CA LEU A 158 -15.13 -7.47 2.01
C LEU A 158 -14.99 -6.56 3.22
N ARG A 159 -15.19 -5.24 3.04
CA ARG A 159 -15.15 -4.26 4.14
C ARG A 159 -16.25 -4.49 5.17
N ARG A 160 -17.45 -4.88 4.73
CA ARG A 160 -18.55 -5.24 5.64
C ARG A 160 -18.24 -6.50 6.43
N GLU A 161 -17.71 -7.54 5.77
CA GLU A 161 -17.29 -8.78 6.45
C GLU A 161 -16.21 -8.49 7.49
N LEU A 162 -15.24 -7.64 7.15
CA LEU A 162 -14.17 -7.19 8.04
C LEU A 162 -14.70 -6.40 9.25
N SER A 163 -15.65 -5.49 9.03
CA SER A 163 -16.31 -4.73 10.11
C SER A 163 -17.05 -5.64 11.09
N GLN A 164 -17.70 -6.69 10.57
CA GLN A 164 -18.34 -7.72 11.40
C GLN A 164 -17.30 -8.52 12.19
N MET A 165 -16.19 -8.94 11.56
CA MET A 165 -15.10 -9.63 12.25
C MET A 165 -14.50 -8.79 13.37
N HIS A 166 -14.27 -7.51 13.11
CA HIS A 166 -13.74 -6.58 14.11
C HIS A 166 -14.67 -6.45 15.32
N SER A 167 -15.98 -6.36 15.06
CA SER A 167 -17.01 -6.31 16.11
C SER A 167 -17.10 -7.61 16.92
N ASP A 168 -16.95 -8.76 16.26
CA ASP A 168 -17.02 -10.08 16.89
C ASP A 168 -15.74 -10.48 17.63
N LEU A 169 -14.62 -9.79 17.40
CA LEU A 169 -13.29 -10.19 17.87
C LEU A 169 -13.20 -10.47 19.37
N TYR A 170 -13.89 -9.67 20.20
CA TYR A 170 -13.91 -9.83 21.66
C TYR A 170 -15.11 -10.64 22.18
N VAL A 171 -16.06 -10.97 21.31
CA VAL A 171 -17.30 -11.67 21.68
C VAL A 171 -17.20 -13.16 21.34
N ARG A 172 -16.73 -13.49 20.14
CA ARG A 172 -16.62 -14.85 19.59
C ARG A 172 -15.38 -14.97 18.70
N PRO A 173 -14.18 -15.14 19.30
CA PRO A 173 -12.92 -15.23 18.54
C PRO A 173 -12.74 -16.58 17.82
N GLU A 174 -13.51 -17.61 18.16
CA GLU A 174 -13.30 -19.00 17.71
C GLU A 174 -13.28 -19.20 16.19
N ASP A 175 -14.06 -18.40 15.45
CA ASP A 175 -14.19 -18.54 13.99
C ASP A 175 -13.43 -17.47 13.20
N ILE A 176 -12.73 -16.54 13.88
CA ILE A 176 -12.10 -15.40 13.21
C ILE A 176 -10.96 -15.85 12.28
N ASP A 177 -10.15 -16.83 12.69
CA ASP A 177 -9.06 -17.36 11.86
C ASP A 177 -9.56 -17.92 10.52
N THR A 178 -10.65 -18.70 10.56
CA THR A 178 -11.26 -19.26 9.35
C THR A 178 -11.89 -18.17 8.47
N ARG A 179 -12.47 -17.12 9.08
CA ARG A 179 -13.03 -15.98 8.36
C ARG A 179 -11.94 -15.15 7.68
N LEU A 180 -10.81 -14.88 8.34
CA LEU A 180 -9.67 -14.19 7.74
C LEU A 180 -9.07 -14.95 6.56
N GLY A 181 -8.92 -16.28 6.70
CA GLY A 181 -8.46 -17.12 5.60
C GLY A 181 -9.38 -17.06 4.37
N ARG A 182 -10.70 -17.01 4.58
CA ARG A 182 -11.69 -16.81 3.50
C ARG A 182 -11.60 -15.41 2.91
N LEU A 183 -11.53 -14.37 3.74
CA LEU A 183 -11.38 -12.98 3.31
C LEU A 183 -10.15 -12.82 2.40
N ARG A 184 -9.02 -13.40 2.79
CA ARG A 184 -7.77 -13.40 2.01
C ARG A 184 -7.96 -14.09 0.66
N GLN A 185 -8.65 -15.22 0.63
CA GLN A 185 -8.92 -15.95 -0.62
C GLN A 185 -9.82 -15.15 -1.56
N SER A 186 -10.84 -14.47 -1.02
CA SER A 186 -11.71 -13.58 -1.79
C SER A 186 -10.93 -12.40 -2.37
N MET A 187 -10.06 -11.76 -1.60
CA MET A 187 -9.18 -10.70 -2.11
C MET A 187 -8.25 -11.19 -3.22
N LEU A 188 -7.70 -12.41 -3.08
CA LEU A 188 -6.85 -12.99 -4.12
C LEU A 188 -7.62 -13.26 -5.41
N SER A 189 -8.88 -13.71 -5.33
CA SER A 189 -9.69 -13.91 -6.54
C SER A 189 -9.95 -12.59 -7.28
N LEU A 190 -10.14 -11.49 -6.55
CA LEU A 190 -10.32 -10.15 -7.14
C LEU A 190 -9.11 -9.67 -7.95
N ILE A 191 -7.90 -10.11 -7.60
CA ILE A 191 -6.67 -9.73 -8.33
C ILE A 191 -6.49 -10.56 -9.61
N THR A 192 -6.98 -11.80 -9.60
CA THR A 192 -6.81 -12.73 -10.73
C THR A 192 -7.84 -12.56 -11.85
N GLU A 193 -8.92 -11.80 -11.60
CA GLU A 193 -9.98 -11.48 -12.57
C GLU A 193 -9.65 -10.27 -13.46
#